data_AF-A0A7W0VK62-F1
#
_entry.id   AF-A0A7W0VK62-F1
#
_cell.length_a   1.000
_cell.length_b   1.000
_cell.length_c   1.000
_cell.angle_alpha   90.00
_cell.angle_beta   90.00
_cell.angle_gamma   90.00
#
_symmetry.space_group_name_H-M   'P 1'
#
loop_
_entity.id
_entity.type
_entity.pdbx_description
1 polymer ?
#
loop_
_entity_poly.entity_id
_entity_poly.type
_entity_poly.pdbx_seq_one_letter_code
_entity_poly.pdbx_strand_id
1 'polypeptide(L)' 'METMAEATAQNPISMRALLEAGVHFGHNTGRWNPKMKQYIFGARNGIH' A
#
# COMPACT_ATOMS: atom_id res chain seq x y z
N MET A 1 -28.84 -25.14 19.22
CA MET A 1 -29.17 -23.74 18.87
C MET A 1 -27.89 -23.17 18.28
N GLU A 2 -27.71 -23.32 16.96
CA GLU A 2 -26.46 -23.00 16.26
C GLU A 2 -26.21 -21.49 16.26
N THR A 3 -25.04 -21.09 16.74
CA THR A 3 -24.53 -19.72 16.63
C THR A 3 -24.00 -19.52 15.21
N MET A 4 -24.80 -18.90 14.35
CA MET A 4 -24.32 -18.40 13.06
C MET A 4 -23.51 -17.12 13.30
N ALA A 5 -22.19 -17.26 13.33
CA ALA A 5 -21.27 -16.13 13.29
C ALA A 5 -21.30 -15.51 11.89
N GLU A 6 -21.57 -14.21 11.88
CA GLU A 6 -21.70 -13.34 10.72
C GLU A 6 -20.40 -13.33 9.89
N ALA A 7 -20.48 -13.78 8.64
CA ALA A 7 -19.36 -13.72 7.70
C ALA A 7 -19.17 -12.27 7.25
N THR A 8 -18.34 -11.53 7.99
CA THR A 8 -17.91 -10.18 7.62
C THR A 8 -17.27 -10.21 6.24
N ALA A 9 -17.68 -9.30 5.36
CA ALA A 9 -17.11 -9.12 4.03
C ALA A 9 -15.60 -8.82 4.14
N GLN A 10 -14.81 -9.89 4.08
CA GLN A 10 -13.35 -9.80 4.09
C GLN A 10 -12.93 -9.32 2.71
N ASN A 11 -12.86 -8.00 2.52
CA ASN A 11 -12.02 -7.47 1.46
C ASN A 11 -10.60 -7.42 2.04
N PRO A 12 -9.74 -8.43 1.77
CA PRO A 12 -8.42 -8.52 2.40
C PRO A 12 -7.52 -7.32 2.05
N ILE A 13 -7.94 -6.51 1.07
CA ILE A 13 -7.21 -5.36 0.58
C ILE A 13 -7.91 -4.08 1.07
N SER A 14 -7.52 -3.63 2.26
CA SER A 14 -7.82 -2.29 2.76
C SER A 14 -6.61 -1.37 2.60
N MET A 15 -6.82 -0.05 2.51
CA MET A 15 -5.71 0.91 2.43
C MET A 15 -4.76 0.80 3.63
N ARG A 16 -5.31 0.55 4.82
CA ARG A 16 -4.51 0.31 6.03
C ARG A 16 -3.63 -0.94 5.90
N ALA A 17 -4.18 -2.04 5.39
CA ALA A 17 -3.42 -3.28 5.16
C ALA A 17 -2.27 -3.08 4.15
N LEU A 18 -2.49 -2.29 3.10
CA LEU A 18 -1.44 -1.96 2.13
C LEU A 18 -0.31 -1.10 2.74
N LEU A 19 -0.67 -0.14 3.61
CA LEU A 19 0.31 0.67 4.31
C LEU A 19 1.13 -0.16 5.28
N GLU A 20 0.49 -1.03 6.07
CA GLU A 20 1.18 -1.94 7.00
C GLU A 20 2.09 -2.95 6.26
N ALA A 21 1.70 -3.39 5.06
CA ALA A 21 2.54 -4.22 4.20
C ALA A 21 3.72 -3.48 3.54
N GLY A 22 3.81 -2.14 3.68
CA GLY A 22 4.94 -1.36 3.20
C GLY A 22 4.94 -1.05 1.69
N VAL A 23 3.82 -1.20 0.99
CA VAL A 23 3.77 -1.01 -0.48
C VAL A 23 3.96 0.44 -0.94
N HIS A 24 3.91 1.39 0.00
CA HIS A 24 4.06 2.82 -0.24
C HIS A 24 5.51 3.28 -0.26
N PHE A 25 6.47 2.41 0.06
CA PHE A 25 7.89 2.69 -0.14
C PHE A 25 8.25 2.45 -1.60
N GLY A 26 8.64 3.50 -2.30
CA GLY A 26 9.08 3.45 -3.68
C GLY A 26 10.58 3.20 -3.82
N HIS A 27 11.11 3.65 -4.96
CA HIS A 27 12.52 3.49 -5.28
C HIS A 27 13.36 4.63 -4.73
N ASN A 28 14.67 4.40 -4.60
CA ASN A 28 15.61 5.47 -4.27
C ASN A 28 15.55 6.60 -5.31
N THR A 29 15.58 7.84 -4.85
CA THR A 29 15.48 9.05 -5.70
C THR A 29 16.59 9.15 -6.75
N GLY A 30 17.74 8.50 -6.52
CA GLY A 30 18.86 8.46 -7.48
C GLY A 30 18.73 7.37 -8.55
N ARG A 31 17.89 6.34 -8.34
CA ARG A 31 17.73 5.20 -9.28
C ARG A 31 16.27 4.81 -9.40
N TRP A 32 15.50 5.62 -10.12
CA TRP A 32 14.09 5.39 -10.42
C TRP A 32 13.79 5.60 -11.90
N ASN A 33 12.68 5.05 -12.38
CA ASN A 33 12.24 5.23 -13.76
C ASN A 33 11.34 6.48 -13.89
N PRO A 34 11.71 7.51 -14.69
CA PRO A 34 10.93 8.74 -14.87
C PRO A 34 9.46 8.53 -15.26
N LYS A 35 9.13 7.42 -15.92
CA LYS A 35 7.75 7.07 -16.31
C LYS A 35 6.81 6.86 -15.11
N MET A 36 7.37 6.59 -13.92
CA MET A 36 6.61 6.38 -12.68
C MET A 36 6.17 7.68 -12.01
N LYS A 37 6.56 8.86 -12.53
CA LYS A 37 6.32 10.17 -11.91
C LYS A 37 4.84 10.40 -11.53
N GLN A 38 3.91 9.91 -12.35
CA GLN A 38 2.47 10.07 -12.13
C GLN A 38 1.92 9.26 -10.94
N TYR A 39 2.66 8.27 -10.45
CA TYR A 39 2.28 7.40 -9.33
C TYR A 39 3.02 7.75 -8.04
N ILE A 40 3.99 8.66 -8.09
CA ILE A 40 4.79 9.08 -6.95
C ILE A 40 4.08 10.23 -6.26
N PHE A 41 3.79 10.07 -4.98
CA PHE A 41 3.16 11.10 -4.16
C PHE A 41 4.16 12.18 -3.73
N GLY A 42 5.39 11.77 -3.38
CA GLY A 42 6.44 12.67 -2.93
C GLY A 42 7.72 11.89 -2.63
N ALA A 43 8.73 12.55 -2.08
CA ALA A 43 9.96 11.87 -1.66
C ALA A 43 10.33 12.24 -0.23
N ARG A 44 10.75 11.24 0.56
CA ARG A 44 11.23 11.44 1.94
C ARG A 44 12.45 10.56 2.19
N ASN A 45 13.49 11.14 2.80
CA ASN A 45 14.74 10.43 3.12
C ASN A 45 15.38 9.72 1.92
N GLY A 46 15.26 10.28 0.72
CA GLY A 46 15.84 9.70 -0.50
C GLY A 46 15.06 8.52 -1.10
N ILE A 47 13.83 8.28 -0.65
CA ILE A 47 12.91 7.27 -1.20
C ILE A 47 11.68 8.00 -1.76
N HIS A 48 11.27 7.64 -2.98
CA HIS A 48 9.99 8.05 -3.60
C HIS A 48 8.80 7.30 -3.01
#